data_AF-A0A841WF98-F1
#
_entry.id   AF-A0A841WF98-F1
#
_cell.length_a   1.000
_cell.length_b   1.000
_cell.length_c   1.000
_cell.angle_alpha   90.00
_cell.angle_beta   90.00
_cell.angle_gamma   90.00
#
_symmetry.space_group_name_H-M   'P 1'
#
loop_
_entity.id
_entity.type
_entity.pdbx_description
1 polymer ?
#
loop_
_entity_poly.entity_id
_entity_poly.type
_entity_poly.pdbx_seq_one_letter_code
_entity_poly.pdbx_strand_id
1 'polypeptide(L)'
;MTSLSSILQPLLDISSVINTIYLFAALCLGVFAAWSKEAFFFAIILVVLFVSVVSKITYFAPAISNNFNNLFIFLIIGYSVSTGIKLAFNRWRGY
;
A
#
# COMPACT_ATOMS: atom_id res chain seq x y z
N MET A 1 14.35 9.22 -37.21
CA MET A 1 15.05 9.25 -35.91
C MET A 1 14.02 8.92 -34.84
N THR A 2 14.04 7.71 -34.29
CA THR A 2 13.27 7.38 -33.09
C THR A 2 13.95 8.09 -31.91
N SER A 3 13.20 8.92 -31.19
CA SER A 3 13.74 9.59 -30.00
C SER A 3 13.96 8.56 -28.90
N LEU A 4 14.99 8.76 -28.07
CA LEU A 4 15.23 7.94 -26.88
C LEU A 4 13.97 7.83 -26.00
N SER A 5 13.13 8.87 -25.97
CA SER A 5 11.82 8.84 -25.30
C SER A 5 10.85 7.82 -25.88
N SER A 6 10.75 7.69 -27.21
CA SER A 6 9.84 6.72 -27.85
C SER A 6 10.22 5.26 -27.61
N ILE A 7 11.51 4.99 -27.31
CA ILE A 7 12.01 3.65 -26.99
C ILE A 7 11.80 3.33 -25.50
N LEU A 8 11.91 4.34 -24.63
CA LEU A 8 11.75 4.19 -23.17
C LEU A 8 10.31 4.27 -22.68
N GLN A 9 9.40 4.87 -23.47
CA GLN A 9 7.99 5.04 -23.08
C GLN A 9 7.30 3.73 -22.64
N PRO A 10 7.43 2.60 -23.36
CA PRO A 10 6.79 1.35 -22.95
C PRO A 10 7.30 0.81 -21.61
N LEU A 11 8.59 1.03 -21.31
CA LEU A 11 9.18 0.62 -20.03
C LEU A 11 8.66 1.48 -18.86
N LEU A 12 8.47 2.78 -19.09
CA LEU A 12 7.89 3.69 -18.12
C LEU A 12 6.41 3.37 -17.85
N ASP A 13 5.65 3.05 -18.90
CA ASP A 13 4.24 2.66 -18.78
C ASP A 13 4.08 1.35 -18.01
N ILE A 14 4.94 0.35 -18.28
CA ILE A 14 4.96 -0.91 -17.52
C ILE A 14 5.32 -0.66 -16.05
N SER A 15 6.31 0.20 -15.77
CA SER A 15 6.70 0.55 -14.40
C SER A 15 5.55 1.22 -13.63
N SER A 16 4.79 2.11 -14.30
CA SER A 16 3.60 2.75 -13.73
C SER A 16 2.47 1.74 -13.42
N VAL A 17 2.22 0.80 -14.33
CA VAL A 17 1.23 -0.27 -14.12
C VAL A 17 1.63 -1.17 -12.96
N ILE A 18 2.89 -1.58 -12.88
CA ILE A 18 3.42 -2.39 -11.77
C ILE A 18 3.24 -1.65 -10.44
N ASN A 19 3.59 -0.36 -10.39
CA ASN A 19 3.41 0.45 -9.19
C ASN A 19 1.93 0.55 -8.78
N THR A 20 1.03 0.72 -9.74
CA THR A 20 -0.43 0.77 -9.49
C THR A 20 -0.94 -0.55 -8.90
N ILE A 21 -0.48 -1.70 -9.43
CA ILE A 21 -0.84 -3.03 -8.92
C ILE A 21 -0.36 -3.19 -7.48
N TYR A 22 0.86 -2.77 -7.16
CA TYR A 22 1.38 -2.83 -5.79
C TYR A 22 0.57 -1.98 -4.81
N LEU A 23 0.21 -0.75 -5.19
CA LEU A 23 -0.62 0.12 -4.37
C LEU A 23 -2.02 -0.46 -4.15
N PHE A 24 -2.60 -1.07 -5.18
CA PHE A 24 -3.88 -1.77 -5.07
C PHE A 24 -3.79 -2.98 -4.13
N ALA A 25 -2.73 -3.78 -4.23
CA ALA A 25 -2.52 -4.92 -3.34
C ALA A 25 -2.39 -4.48 -1.87
N ALA A 26 -1.66 -3.39 -1.60
CA ALA A 26 -1.55 -2.82 -0.25
C ALA A 26 -2.91 -2.38 0.30
N LEU A 27 -3.73 -1.75 -0.55
CA LEU A 27 -5.10 -1.36 -0.19
C LEU A 27 -5.98 -2.58 0.12
N CYS A 28 -5.93 -3.63 -0.70
CA CYS A 28 -6.65 -4.88 -0.44
C CYS A 28 -6.24 -5.56 0.87
N LEU A 29 -4.93 -5.58 1.18
CA LEU A 29 -4.43 -6.08 2.45
C LEU A 29 -4.95 -5.27 3.63
N GLY A 30 -4.97 -3.94 3.51
CA GLY A 30 -5.57 -3.04 4.50
C GLY A 30 -7.05 -3.35 4.72
N VAL A 31 -7.82 -3.51 3.63
CA VAL A 31 -9.24 -3.90 3.70
C VAL A 31 -9.40 -5.22 4.45
N PHE A 32 -8.63 -6.25 4.07
CA PHE A 32 -8.71 -7.59 4.67
C PHE A 32 -8.37 -7.58 6.17
N ALA A 33 -7.36 -6.79 6.57
CA ALA A 33 -6.96 -6.60 7.96
C ALA A 33 -8.08 -6.02 8.85
N ALA A 34 -9.01 -5.24 8.30
CA ALA A 34 -10.15 -4.74 9.07
C ALA A 34 -11.21 -5.83 9.40
N TRP A 35 -11.26 -6.91 8.61
CA TRP A 35 -12.24 -7.98 8.76
C TRP A 35 -11.72 -9.18 9.56
N SER A 36 -10.41 -9.47 9.52
CA SER A 36 -9.78 -10.58 10.27
C SER A 36 -8.80 -10.08 11.33
N LYS A 37 -8.91 -10.65 12.55
CA LYS A 37 -7.99 -10.34 13.65
C LYS A 37 -6.58 -10.85 13.36
N GLU A 38 -6.46 -12.02 12.73
CA GLU A 38 -5.17 -12.59 12.34
C GLU A 38 -4.49 -11.71 11.28
N ALA A 39 -5.25 -11.25 10.29
CA ALA A 39 -4.75 -10.35 9.24
C ALA A 39 -4.33 -8.98 9.79
N PHE A 40 -5.01 -8.48 10.83
CA PHE A 40 -4.60 -7.26 11.54
C PHE A 40 -3.25 -7.41 12.22
N PHE A 41 -3.03 -8.50 12.97
CA PHE A 41 -1.73 -8.75 13.61
C PHE A 41 -0.62 -8.93 12.58
N PHE A 42 -0.90 -9.63 11.49
CA PHE A 42 0.04 -9.77 10.38
C PHE A 42 0.40 -8.42 9.77
N ALA A 43 -0.59 -7.57 9.49
CA ALA A 43 -0.37 -6.22 8.95
C ALA A 43 0.46 -5.34 9.89
N ILE A 44 0.23 -5.39 11.21
CA ILE A 44 1.03 -4.65 12.18
C ILE A 44 2.49 -5.13 12.20
N ILE A 45 2.71 -6.45 12.29
CA ILE A 45 4.07 -7.02 12.31
C ILE A 45 4.82 -6.61 11.04
N LEU A 46 4.13 -6.71 9.90
CA LEU A 46 4.66 -6.30 8.61
C LEU A 46 5.06 -4.82 8.62
N VAL A 47 4.19 -3.93 9.09
CA VAL A 47 4.47 -2.49 9.22
C VAL A 47 5.67 -2.21 10.14
N VAL A 48 5.75 -2.86 11.31
CA VAL A 48 6.83 -2.65 12.28
C VAL A 48 8.18 -3.07 11.70
N LEU A 49 8.22 -4.23 11.04
CA LEU A 49 9.41 -4.71 10.32
C LEU A 49 9.80 -3.72 9.21
N PHE A 50 8.82 -3.23 8.45
CA PHE A 50 9.06 -2.29 7.37
C PHE A 50 9.58 -0.93 7.86
N VAL A 51 8.99 -0.31 8.88
CA VAL A 51 9.45 0.96 9.43
C VAL A 51 10.89 0.86 9.96
N SER A 52 11.22 -0.26 10.60
CA SER A 52 12.57 -0.51 11.16
C SER A 52 13.65 -0.64 10.07
N VAL A 53 13.28 -1.12 8.89
CA VAL A 53 14.18 -1.29 7.74
C VAL A 53 14.24 0.00 6.89
N VAL A 54 13.09 0.62 6.62
CA VAL A 54 12.97 1.79 5.74
C VAL A 54 13.63 3.03 6.35
N SER A 55 13.58 3.21 7.67
CA SER A 55 14.25 4.30 8.38
C SER A 55 15.77 4.32 8.21
N LYS A 56 16.38 3.18 7.82
CA LYS A 56 17.82 3.07 7.52
C LYS A 56 18.13 3.24 6.03
N ILE A 57 17.16 2.98 5.15
CA ILE A 57 17.31 3.03 3.68
C ILE A 57 17.02 4.42 3.13
N THR A 58 16.27 5.25 3.86
CA THR A 58 15.81 6.58 3.45
C THR A 58 16.94 7.47 2.93
N TYR A 59 18.13 7.35 3.51
CA TYR A 59 19.30 8.15 3.16
C TYR A 59 20.02 7.68 1.88
N PHE A 60 19.88 6.40 1.52
CA PHE A 60 20.60 5.78 0.39
C PHE A 60 19.74 5.64 -0.86
N ALA A 61 18.42 5.49 -0.73
CA ALA A 61 17.52 5.25 -1.86
C ALA A 61 16.16 5.98 -1.68
N PRO A 62 16.11 7.29 -1.97
CA PRO A 62 14.91 8.11 -1.73
C PRO A 62 13.69 7.67 -2.58
N ALA A 63 13.89 7.20 -3.81
CA ALA A 63 12.80 6.71 -4.66
C ALA A 63 12.15 5.43 -4.09
N ILE A 64 12.96 4.54 -3.53
CA ILE A 64 12.48 3.31 -2.87
C ILE A 64 11.69 3.69 -1.61
N SER A 65 12.19 4.64 -0.81
CA SER A 65 11.47 5.15 0.35
C SER A 65 10.11 5.77 -0.01
N ASN A 66 10.01 6.48 -1.14
CA ASN A 66 8.76 7.09 -1.56
C ASN A 66 7.70 6.04 -1.94
N ASN A 67 8.10 5.00 -2.66
CA ASN A 67 7.22 3.88 -2.99
C ASN A 67 6.75 3.15 -1.73
N PHE A 68 7.63 2.98 -0.74
CA PHE A 68 7.24 2.41 0.55
C PHE A 68 6.23 3.26 1.31
N ASN A 69 6.44 4.57 1.37
CA ASN A 69 5.47 5.49 1.99
C ASN A 69 4.10 5.40 1.31
N ASN A 70 4.07 5.35 -0.02
CA ASN A 70 2.82 5.20 -0.76
C ASN A 70 2.12 3.86 -0.44
N LEU A 71 2.85 2.74 -0.38
CA LEU A 71 2.27 1.46 0.00
C LEU A 71 1.68 1.48 1.41
N PHE A 72 2.38 2.11 2.35
CA PHE A 72 1.91 2.24 3.73
C PHE A 72 0.66 3.09 3.83
N ILE A 73 0.62 4.22 3.11
CA ILE A 73 -0.56 5.10 3.03
C ILE A 73 -1.77 4.32 2.49
N PHE A 74 -1.62 3.59 1.39
CA PHE A 74 -2.71 2.81 0.79
C PHE A 74 -3.21 1.68 1.71
N LEU A 75 -2.31 1.05 2.46
CA LEU A 75 -2.67 0.05 3.47
C LEU A 75 -3.50 0.68 4.60
N ILE A 76 -3.08 1.83 5.14
CA ILE A 76 -3.84 2.55 6.18
C ILE A 76 -5.20 3.00 5.67
N ILE A 77 -5.27 3.52 4.44
CA ILE A 77 -6.53 3.95 3.81
C ILE A 77 -7.47 2.76 3.70
N GLY A 78 -7.01 1.64 3.14
CA GLY A 78 -7.81 0.42 3.01
C GLY A 78 -8.35 -0.06 4.35
N TYR A 79 -7.50 -0.09 5.38
CA TYR A 79 -7.90 -0.45 6.73
C TYR A 79 -8.93 0.50 7.35
N SER A 80 -8.68 1.82 7.25
CA SER A 80 -9.52 2.85 7.86
C SER A 80 -10.90 2.91 7.23
N VAL A 81 -10.97 2.88 5.89
CA VAL A 81 -12.23 2.87 5.13
C VAL A 81 -13.02 1.60 5.46
N SER A 82 -12.37 0.44 5.42
CA SER A 82 -13.00 -0.85 5.70
C SER A 82 -13.51 -0.95 7.15
N THR A 83 -12.75 -0.44 8.12
CA THR A 83 -13.17 -0.34 9.52
C THR A 83 -14.36 0.62 9.68
N GLY A 84 -14.34 1.77 9.01
CA GLY A 84 -15.46 2.71 8.99
C GLY A 84 -16.75 2.09 8.44
N ILE A 85 -16.65 1.35 7.33
CA ILE A 85 -17.77 0.59 6.76
C ILE A 85 -18.28 -0.46 7.76
N LYS A 86 -17.37 -1.23 8.38
CA LYS A 86 -17.73 -2.25 9.38
C LYS A 86 -18.45 -1.64 10.58
N LEU A 87 -17.98 -0.50 11.09
CA LEU A 87 -18.64 0.23 12.18
C LEU A 87 -20.02 0.75 11.78
N ALA A 88 -20.14 1.33 10.58
CA ALA A 88 -21.43 1.80 10.06
C ALA A 88 -22.43 0.65 9.91
N PHE A 89 -21.98 -0.50 9.43
CA PHE A 89 -22.82 -1.68 9.25
C PHE A 89 -23.26 -2.31 10.58
N ASN A 90 -22.35 -2.38 11.57
CA ASN A 90 -22.69 -2.84 12.92
C ASN A 90 -23.70 -1.90 13.59
N ARG A 91 -23.51 -0.58 13.46
CA ARG A 91 -24.44 0.43 13.97
C ARG A 91 -25.81 0.34 13.31
N TRP A 92 -25.87 0.07 12.00
CA TRP A 92 -27.12 -0.15 11.28
C TRP A 92 -27.83 -1.43 11.73
N ARG A 93 -27.09 -2.49 12.04
CA ARG A 93 -27.64 -3.74 12.58
C ARG A 93 -28.04 -3.68 14.06
N GLY A 94 -27.75 -2.58 14.76
CA GLY A 94 -28.13 -2.40 16.17
C GLY A 94 -27.32 -3.23 17.17
N TYR A 95 -26.11 -3.65 16.79
CA TYR A 95 -25.14 -4.28 17.70
C TYR A 95 -24.31 -3.25 18.46
#